data_AF-A0A8C3TA74-F1
#
_entry.id   AF-A0A8C3TA74-F1
#
_cell.length_a   1.000
_cell.length_b   1.000
_cell.length_c   1.000
_cell.angle_alpha   90.00
_cell.angle_beta   90.00
_cell.angle_gamma   90.00
#
_symmetry.space_group_name_H-M   'P 1'
#
loop_
_entity.id
_entity.type
_entity.pdbx_description
1 polymer ?
#
loop_
_entity_poly.entity_id
_entity_poly.type
_entity_poly.pdbx_seq_one_letter_code
_entity_poly.pdbx_strand_id
1 'polypeptide(L)'
;MAEEQSPDPAHPGHGCSQEDAEQERLLSYWQSVGRGHQVDVPRVHPFQTKWACIKMQEEQYEQSICLGFMKLMKYICEQNSSGLYLGMTIPIVTLVHTNESHSEITRSVTVAYYLPELLQEQPPQPYDSDIIIEEWPPTVVYTRSFRGVTNEDSIMREINFLAELLESPELCLQNIFIVAGYTNPAAANRHNEIWFLQRP
;
A
#
# COMPACT_ATOMS: atom_id res chain seq x y z
N MET A 1 -18.65 65.75 11.73
CA MET A 1 -18.28 65.16 10.43
C MET A 1 -18.92 63.78 10.38
N ALA A 2 -19.60 63.50 9.27
CA ALA A 2 -20.47 62.36 9.04
C ALA A 2 -19.70 61.11 8.54
N GLU A 3 -20.37 59.95 8.69
CA GLU A 3 -20.28 58.67 7.94
C GLU A 3 -18.91 57.94 7.91
N GLU A 4 -18.80 56.62 8.06
CA GLU A 4 -19.57 55.52 7.43
C GLU A 4 -19.89 54.32 8.36
N GLN A 5 -20.88 53.53 7.94
CA GLN A 5 -21.43 52.31 8.53
C GLN A 5 -20.84 51.02 7.89
N SER A 6 -20.52 50.01 8.74
CA SER A 6 -20.72 48.54 8.57
C SER A 6 -20.05 47.79 7.38
N PRO A 7 -19.94 46.43 7.36
CA PRO A 7 -20.41 45.40 8.29
C PRO A 7 -19.34 44.34 8.72
N ASP A 8 -19.74 43.52 9.69
CA ASP A 8 -19.14 42.21 10.03
C ASP A 8 -19.36 41.19 8.88
N PRO A 9 -18.39 40.30 8.59
CA PRO A 9 -18.72 39.02 7.98
C PRO A 9 -18.24 37.84 8.83
N ALA A 10 -19.22 37.19 9.44
CA ALA A 10 -19.49 35.76 9.29
C ALA A 10 -18.34 34.77 9.54
N HIS A 11 -18.47 34.00 10.63
CA HIS A 11 -18.19 32.57 10.56
C HIS A 11 -18.93 31.96 9.36
N PRO A 12 -18.26 31.13 8.56
CA PRO A 12 -18.71 29.74 8.52
C PRO A 12 -17.55 28.76 8.39
N GLY A 13 -17.67 27.61 9.05
CA GLY A 13 -16.71 26.52 8.87
C GLY A 13 -16.71 25.43 9.94
N HIS A 14 -17.83 25.21 10.63
CA HIS A 14 -18.09 23.89 11.20
C HIS A 14 -18.03 22.86 10.06
N GLY A 15 -16.97 22.05 10.05
CA GLY A 15 -16.79 20.97 9.08
C GLY A 15 -15.65 20.03 9.46
N CYS A 16 -14.57 20.55 10.08
CA CYS A 16 -13.38 19.76 10.40
C CYS A 16 -13.55 18.82 11.61
N SER A 17 -14.51 19.04 12.51
CA SER A 17 -14.51 18.35 13.81
C SER A 17 -15.30 17.05 13.85
N GLN A 18 -16.12 16.76 12.85
CA GLN A 18 -16.95 15.55 12.83
C GLN A 18 -16.23 14.40 12.14
N GLU A 19 -15.58 14.66 11.00
CA GLU A 19 -14.80 13.65 10.25
C GLU A 19 -13.54 13.25 11.02
N ASP A 20 -12.81 14.20 11.62
CA ASP A 20 -11.64 13.91 12.45
C ASP A 20 -12.02 13.11 13.71
N ALA A 21 -13.14 13.47 14.35
CA ALA A 21 -13.66 12.75 15.52
C ALA A 21 -14.20 11.36 15.14
N GLU A 22 -14.76 11.21 13.94
CA GLU A 22 -15.18 9.92 13.40
C GLU A 22 -13.98 9.05 13.05
N GLN A 23 -12.93 9.61 12.45
CA GLN A 23 -11.66 8.92 12.20
C GLN A 23 -10.99 8.48 13.51
N GLU A 24 -10.96 9.33 14.54
CA GLU A 24 -10.38 8.99 15.84
C GLU A 24 -11.21 7.94 16.59
N ARG A 25 -12.55 8.00 16.45
CA ARG A 25 -13.46 6.99 16.98
C ARG A 25 -13.29 5.65 16.26
N LEU A 26 -13.16 5.65 14.94
CA LEU A 26 -12.89 4.46 14.13
C LEU A 26 -11.52 3.89 14.47
N LEU A 27 -10.48 4.72 14.59
CA LEU A 27 -9.14 4.33 15.00
C LEU A 27 -9.16 3.63 16.38
N SER A 28 -9.83 4.23 17.35
CA SER A 28 -9.99 3.69 18.71
C SER A 28 -10.78 2.39 18.73
N TYR A 29 -11.81 2.29 17.87
CA TYR A 29 -12.60 1.09 17.67
C TYR A 29 -11.78 -0.04 17.07
N TRP A 30 -11.06 0.21 15.97
CA TRP A 30 -10.17 -0.76 15.32
C TRP A 30 -9.01 -1.19 16.22
N GLN A 31 -8.45 -0.29 17.03
CA GLN A 31 -7.50 -0.65 18.09
C GLN A 31 -8.13 -1.59 19.13
N SER A 32 -9.43 -1.49 19.39
CA SER A 32 -10.16 -2.38 20.28
C SER A 32 -10.47 -3.73 19.64
N VAL A 33 -10.83 -3.75 18.35
CA VAL A 33 -11.04 -4.98 17.56
C VAL A 33 -9.72 -5.75 17.39
N GLY A 34 -8.63 -5.02 17.11
CA GLY A 34 -7.25 -5.53 16.98
C GLY A 34 -6.74 -6.26 18.23
N ARG A 35 -7.24 -5.92 19.41
CA ARG A 35 -6.91 -6.59 20.68
C ARG A 35 -7.51 -8.00 20.81
N GLY A 36 -8.53 -8.33 20.02
CA GLY A 36 -9.18 -9.65 20.03
C GLY A 36 -8.95 -10.48 18.77
N HIS A 37 -8.78 -9.82 17.62
CA HIS A 37 -8.49 -10.44 16.33
C HIS A 37 -7.35 -9.67 15.69
N GLN A 38 -6.33 -10.37 15.21
CA GLN A 38 -5.05 -9.87 14.67
C GLN A 38 -5.23 -8.95 13.44
N VAL A 39 -5.77 -7.74 13.65
CA VAL A 39 -5.96 -6.66 12.68
C VAL A 39 -5.14 -5.48 13.19
N ASP A 40 -4.15 -5.06 12.39
CA ASP A 40 -3.34 -3.90 12.72
C ASP A 40 -4.06 -2.63 12.26
N VAL A 41 -3.96 -1.60 13.11
CA VAL A 41 -4.56 -0.28 12.94
C VAL A 41 -4.18 0.33 11.59
N PRO A 42 -5.08 1.09 10.91
CA PRO A 42 -4.75 1.69 9.63
C PRO A 42 -3.44 2.46 9.66
N ARG A 43 -2.51 2.07 8.79
CA ARG A 43 -1.26 2.81 8.60
C ARG A 43 -1.52 3.91 7.59
N VAL A 44 -1.44 5.15 8.03
CA VAL A 44 -1.44 6.28 7.11
C VAL A 44 -0.02 6.45 6.60
N HIS A 45 0.16 6.46 5.28
CA HIS A 45 1.35 7.06 4.68
C HIS A 45 1.04 8.55 4.46
N PRO A 46 1.48 9.46 5.35
CA PRO A 46 1.00 10.84 5.37
C PRO A 46 1.51 11.70 4.21
N PHE A 47 2.46 11.17 3.43
CA PHE A 47 3.10 11.89 2.33
C PHE A 47 3.09 11.05 1.07
N GLN A 48 3.13 11.74 -0.05
CA GLN A 48 3.32 11.15 -1.37
C GLN A 48 4.70 10.49 -1.42
N THR A 49 4.78 9.28 -1.98
CA THR A 49 6.01 8.48 -1.97
C THR A 49 6.32 7.92 -3.35
N LYS A 50 7.60 7.88 -3.71
CA LYS A 50 8.09 7.26 -4.93
C LYS A 50 8.50 5.81 -4.68
N TRP A 51 8.11 4.95 -5.62
CA TRP A 51 8.34 3.51 -5.60
C TRP A 51 8.94 3.09 -6.94
N ALA A 52 9.90 2.17 -6.90
CA ALA A 52 10.35 1.49 -8.11
C ALA A 52 9.42 0.30 -8.36
N CYS A 53 8.64 0.36 -9.43
CA CYS A 53 7.59 -0.60 -9.77
C CYS A 53 8.00 -1.42 -10.99
N ILE A 54 7.69 -2.71 -10.98
CA ILE A 54 7.82 -3.59 -12.14
C ILE A 54 6.60 -4.48 -12.29
N LYS A 55 6.02 -4.47 -13.49
CA LYS A 55 4.87 -5.32 -13.83
C LYS A 55 5.36 -6.69 -14.29
N MET A 56 4.81 -7.75 -13.70
CA MET A 56 5.15 -9.14 -13.99
C MET A 56 3.89 -9.93 -14.31
N GLN A 57 4.01 -10.91 -15.19
CA GLN A 57 2.90 -11.78 -15.59
C GLN A 57 3.41 -13.17 -15.95
N GLU A 58 3.60 -14.02 -14.95
CA GLU A 58 3.99 -15.42 -15.14
C GLU A 58 2.81 -16.38 -15.03
N GLU A 59 3.07 -17.69 -15.08
CA GLU A 59 2.07 -18.73 -14.81
C GLU A 59 1.61 -18.77 -13.37
N GLN A 60 2.52 -18.51 -12.44
CA GLN A 60 2.25 -18.53 -11.01
C GLN A 60 2.64 -17.20 -10.36
N TYR A 61 1.86 -16.78 -9.38
CA TYR A 61 2.14 -15.60 -8.55
C TYR A 61 3.55 -15.65 -7.97
N GLU A 62 3.97 -16.79 -7.42
CA GLU A 62 5.29 -16.97 -6.80
C GLU A 62 6.44 -16.73 -7.78
N GLN A 63 6.28 -17.14 -9.04
CA GLN A 63 7.28 -16.89 -10.07
C GLN A 63 7.35 -15.40 -10.41
N SER A 64 6.18 -14.74 -10.54
CA SER A 64 6.09 -13.30 -10.81
C SER A 64 6.80 -12.47 -9.74
N ILE A 65 6.57 -12.76 -8.46
CA ILE A 65 7.24 -12.03 -7.36
C ILE A 65 8.74 -12.31 -7.29
N CYS A 66 9.17 -13.55 -7.56
CA CYS A 66 10.60 -13.89 -7.51
C CYS A 66 11.37 -13.20 -8.65
N LEU A 67 10.85 -13.25 -9.87
CA LEU A 67 11.45 -12.58 -11.03
C LEU A 67 11.44 -11.05 -10.86
N GLY A 68 10.31 -10.47 -10.47
CA GLY A 68 10.19 -9.03 -10.22
C GLY A 68 11.15 -8.55 -9.13
N PHE A 69 11.25 -9.28 -8.01
CA PHE A 69 12.19 -8.98 -6.94
C PHE A 69 13.64 -9.07 -7.42
N MET A 70 14.02 -10.08 -8.21
CA MET A 70 15.37 -10.17 -8.76
C MET A 70 15.73 -8.98 -9.66
N LYS A 71 14.78 -8.48 -10.46
CA LYS A 71 14.99 -7.29 -11.31
C LYS A 71 15.13 -6.02 -10.46
N LEU A 72 14.27 -5.83 -9.46
CA LEU A 72 14.41 -4.73 -8.50
C LEU A 72 15.73 -4.80 -7.72
N MET A 73 16.19 -6.00 -7.33
CA MET A 73 17.48 -6.16 -6.67
C MET A 73 18.66 -5.76 -7.55
N LYS A 74 18.61 -5.95 -8.87
CA LYS A 74 19.64 -5.42 -9.78
C LYS A 74 19.64 -3.90 -9.77
N TYR A 75 18.47 -3.27 -9.85
CA TYR A 75 18.33 -1.82 -9.75
C TYR A 75 18.88 -1.28 -8.42
N ILE A 76 18.54 -1.93 -7.31
CA ILE A 76 19.03 -1.58 -5.97
C ILE A 76 20.55 -1.76 -5.87
N CYS A 77 21.10 -2.83 -6.45
CA CYS A 77 22.54 -3.13 -6.47
C CYS A 77 23.22 -2.53 -7.71
N GLU A 78 23.25 -1.19 -7.78
CA GLU A 78 24.10 -0.41 -8.70
C GLU A 78 23.70 -0.40 -10.18
N GLN A 79 22.68 -1.16 -10.63
CA GLN A 79 22.17 -1.07 -12.01
C GLN A 79 21.17 0.08 -12.20
N ASN A 80 21.65 1.28 -11.87
CA ASN A 80 20.93 2.53 -11.94
C ASN A 80 21.90 3.66 -12.28
N SER A 81 21.36 4.82 -12.67
CA SER A 81 22.14 5.99 -13.09
C SER A 81 23.15 6.53 -12.07
N SER A 82 23.00 6.24 -10.76
CA SER A 82 23.97 6.65 -9.76
C SER A 82 25.16 5.69 -9.65
N GLY A 83 25.02 4.45 -10.12
CA GLY A 83 26.03 3.39 -9.94
C GLY A 83 26.25 2.99 -8.49
N LEU A 84 25.33 3.34 -7.58
CA LEU A 84 25.44 3.07 -6.15
C LEU A 84 24.38 2.06 -5.68
N TYR A 85 24.70 1.40 -4.57
CA TYR A 85 23.73 0.63 -3.81
C TYR A 85 22.72 1.56 -3.14
N LEU A 86 21.44 1.35 -3.45
CA LEU A 86 20.37 2.25 -3.03
C LEU A 86 19.89 2.01 -1.59
N GLY A 87 20.36 0.96 -0.92
CA GLY A 87 19.80 0.49 0.36
C GLY A 87 18.68 -0.53 0.13
N MET A 88 18.44 -1.43 1.10
CA MET A 88 17.29 -2.33 1.09
C MET A 88 16.24 -1.78 2.05
N THR A 89 14.98 -1.78 1.63
CA THR A 89 13.83 -1.39 2.43
C THR A 89 12.85 -2.54 2.49
N ILE A 90 12.07 -2.58 3.57
CA ILE A 90 10.96 -3.51 3.74
C ILE A 90 9.73 -2.71 4.18
N PRO A 91 8.51 -3.17 3.82
CA PRO A 91 8.24 -4.36 3.02
C PRO A 91 8.52 -4.16 1.52
N ILE A 92 8.75 -5.28 0.81
CA ILE A 92 8.53 -5.32 -0.64
C ILE A 92 7.05 -5.59 -0.84
N VAL A 93 6.40 -4.74 -1.64
CA VAL A 93 4.95 -4.82 -1.83
C VAL A 93 4.63 -5.39 -3.20
N THR A 94 3.52 -6.10 -3.31
CA THR A 94 3.00 -6.61 -4.57
C THR A 94 1.54 -6.19 -4.72
N LEU A 95 1.24 -5.39 -5.73
CA LEU A 95 -0.12 -5.07 -6.11
C LEU A 95 -0.69 -6.26 -6.87
N VAL A 96 -1.83 -6.74 -6.39
CA VAL A 96 -2.62 -7.78 -7.02
C VAL A 96 -3.98 -7.21 -7.39
N HIS A 97 -4.48 -7.67 -8.53
CA HIS A 97 -5.82 -7.34 -8.99
C HIS A 97 -6.70 -8.59 -8.92
N THR A 98 -7.97 -8.40 -8.62
CA THR A 98 -8.98 -9.45 -8.76
C THR A 98 -9.81 -9.24 -10.02
N ASN A 99 -10.43 -10.31 -10.51
CA ASN A 99 -11.46 -10.19 -11.54
C ASN A 99 -12.71 -9.45 -11.00
N GLU A 100 -13.63 -9.08 -11.88
CA GLU A 100 -14.86 -8.33 -11.53
C GLU A 100 -15.75 -9.07 -10.52
N SER A 101 -15.69 -10.40 -10.48
CA SER A 101 -16.43 -11.22 -9.51
C SER A 101 -15.70 -11.39 -8.17
N HIS A 102 -14.51 -10.80 -8.02
CA HIS A 102 -13.61 -10.92 -6.87
C HIS A 102 -13.39 -12.38 -6.43
N SER A 103 -13.41 -13.31 -7.38
CA SER A 103 -13.29 -14.74 -7.11
C SER A 103 -11.88 -15.25 -7.34
N GLU A 104 -11.09 -14.55 -8.15
CA GLU A 104 -9.76 -14.97 -8.57
C GLU A 104 -8.82 -13.77 -8.72
N ILE A 105 -7.54 -13.99 -8.41
CA ILE A 105 -6.46 -13.04 -8.68
C ILE A 105 -6.09 -13.12 -10.16
N THR A 106 -5.97 -11.97 -10.80
CA THR A 106 -5.45 -11.88 -12.16
C THR A 106 -3.96 -12.20 -12.18
N ARG A 107 -3.47 -12.81 -13.27
CA ARG A 107 -2.07 -13.22 -13.40
C ARG A 107 -1.06 -12.07 -13.38
N SER A 108 -1.50 -10.86 -13.73
CA SER A 108 -0.63 -9.70 -13.75
C SER A 108 -0.51 -9.10 -12.36
N VAL A 109 0.71 -8.87 -11.91
CA VAL A 109 1.01 -8.22 -10.63
C VAL A 109 2.04 -7.11 -10.82
N THR A 110 2.08 -6.15 -9.91
CA THR A 110 3.15 -5.15 -9.86
C THR A 110 3.94 -5.34 -8.58
N VAL A 111 5.22 -5.69 -8.69
CA VAL A 111 6.14 -5.74 -7.55
C VAL A 111 6.74 -4.36 -7.38
N ALA A 112 6.75 -3.83 -6.16
CA ALA A 112 7.24 -2.48 -5.90
C ALA A 112 8.16 -2.41 -4.69
N TYR A 113 9.18 -1.57 -4.83
CA TYR A 113 10.20 -1.27 -3.83
C TYR A 113 10.08 0.19 -3.40
N TYR A 114 9.97 0.42 -2.09
CA TYR A 114 9.97 1.76 -1.53
C TYR A 114 11.37 2.36 -1.62
N LEU A 115 11.49 3.51 -2.28
CA LEU A 115 12.74 4.26 -2.31
C LEU A 115 13.02 4.89 -0.94
N PRO A 116 14.22 4.74 -0.36
CA PRO A 116 14.58 5.38 0.90
C PRO A 116 14.36 6.89 0.87
N GLU A 117 14.09 7.49 2.03
CA GLU A 117 13.77 8.92 2.17
C GLU A 117 14.75 9.84 1.45
N LEU A 118 16.05 9.54 1.52
CA LEU A 118 17.11 10.31 0.87
C LEU A 118 17.05 10.31 -0.67
N LEU A 119 16.34 9.35 -1.26
CA LEU A 119 16.18 9.18 -2.71
C LEU A 119 14.79 9.62 -3.21
N GLN A 120 13.88 10.00 -2.30
CA GLN A 120 12.50 10.36 -2.65
C GLN A 120 12.43 11.60 -3.55
N GLU A 121 13.30 12.59 -3.38
CA GLU A 121 13.31 13.79 -4.22
C GLU A 121 13.83 13.50 -5.64
N GLN A 122 15.01 12.88 -5.74
CA GLN A 122 15.71 12.59 -7.00
C GLN A 122 16.06 11.11 -7.11
N PRO A 123 15.10 10.25 -7.48
CA PRO A 123 15.33 8.83 -7.60
C PRO A 123 16.31 8.51 -8.75
N PRO A 124 17.34 7.68 -8.54
CA PRO A 124 18.21 7.22 -9.61
C PRO A 124 17.41 6.50 -10.69
N GLN A 125 17.60 6.88 -11.95
CA GLN A 125 16.94 6.24 -13.08
C GLN A 125 17.40 4.78 -13.24
N PRO A 126 16.47 3.83 -13.40
CA PRO A 126 16.81 2.44 -13.71
C PRO A 126 17.37 2.32 -15.14
N TYR A 127 18.27 1.36 -15.36
CA TYR A 127 18.69 1.00 -16.72
C TYR A 127 17.78 -0.05 -17.36
N ASP A 128 17.10 -0.85 -16.54
CA ASP A 128 16.06 -1.77 -16.98
C ASP A 128 14.78 -0.98 -17.27
N SER A 129 14.35 -0.97 -18.53
CA SER A 129 13.18 -0.21 -18.98
C SER A 129 11.85 -0.72 -18.42
N ASP A 130 11.83 -1.93 -17.86
CA ASP A 130 10.62 -2.49 -17.26
C ASP A 130 10.41 -1.98 -15.82
N ILE A 131 11.42 -1.34 -15.23
CA ILE A 131 11.31 -0.68 -13.92
C ILE A 131 10.90 0.77 -14.15
N ILE A 132 9.76 1.14 -13.57
CA ILE A 132 9.18 2.47 -13.67
C ILE A 132 9.20 3.07 -12.27
N ILE A 133 9.68 4.31 -12.13
CA ILE A 133 9.53 5.04 -10.88
C ILE A 133 8.14 5.67 -10.88
N GLU A 134 7.28 5.17 -10.00
CA GLU A 134 5.92 5.67 -9.81
C GLU A 134 5.84 6.52 -8.55
N GLU A 135 4.91 7.46 -8.55
CA GLU A 135 4.61 8.31 -7.41
C GLU A 135 3.22 7.97 -6.88
N TRP A 136 3.16 7.43 -5.67
CA TRP A 136 1.93 6.98 -5.04
C TRP A 136 1.42 8.02 -4.05
N PRO A 137 0.11 8.37 -4.08
CA PRO A 137 -0.45 9.39 -3.22
C PRO A 137 -0.48 8.93 -1.75
N PRO A 138 -0.59 9.88 -0.81
CA PRO A 138 -0.93 9.55 0.58
C PRO A 138 -2.19 8.68 0.60
N THR A 139 -2.08 7.49 1.19
CA THR A 139 -3.18 6.52 1.20
C THR A 139 -3.32 5.93 2.59
N VAL A 140 -4.57 5.80 3.05
CA VAL A 140 -4.90 5.04 4.25
C VAL A 140 -5.03 3.57 3.86
N VAL A 141 -4.33 2.69 4.56
CA VAL A 141 -4.41 1.25 4.33
C VAL A 141 -4.94 0.52 5.56
N TYR A 142 -5.86 -0.42 5.35
CA TYR A 142 -6.30 -1.38 6.36
C TYR A 142 -5.50 -2.66 6.19
N THR A 143 -4.90 -3.17 7.27
CA THR A 143 -3.94 -4.27 7.16
C THR A 143 -4.32 -5.46 8.04
N ARG A 144 -3.98 -6.65 7.56
CA ARG A 144 -4.05 -7.89 8.33
C ARG A 144 -2.78 -8.68 8.12
N SER A 145 -2.09 -9.02 9.21
CA SER A 145 -0.89 -9.85 9.17
C SER A 145 -1.24 -11.33 9.07
N PHE A 146 -0.47 -12.07 8.28
CA PHE A 146 -0.58 -13.51 8.15
C PHE A 146 0.80 -14.15 7.91
N ARG A 147 0.87 -15.48 8.04
CA ARG A 147 2.12 -16.24 7.94
C ARG A 147 2.07 -17.28 6.84
N GLY A 148 3.25 -17.66 6.37
CA GLY A 148 3.44 -18.73 5.40
C GLY A 148 3.54 -18.24 3.97
N VAL A 149 3.51 -19.18 3.05
CA VAL A 149 3.72 -18.91 1.62
C VAL A 149 2.57 -18.10 1.04
N THR A 150 2.89 -17.16 0.15
CA THR A 150 1.91 -16.39 -0.63
C THR A 150 1.78 -16.98 -2.03
N ASN A 151 0.59 -17.48 -2.32
CA ASN A 151 0.08 -17.91 -3.63
C ASN A 151 -1.37 -17.40 -3.80
N GLU A 152 -1.93 -17.61 -4.98
CA GLU A 152 -3.27 -17.14 -5.38
C GLU A 152 -4.34 -17.52 -4.35
N ASP A 153 -4.40 -18.79 -3.94
CA ASP A 153 -5.40 -19.28 -2.98
C ASP A 153 -5.23 -18.65 -1.59
N SER A 154 -3.99 -18.55 -1.12
CA SER A 154 -3.70 -17.97 0.20
C SER A 154 -4.02 -16.47 0.23
N ILE A 155 -3.73 -15.75 -0.85
CA ILE A 155 -3.98 -14.31 -0.92
C ILE A 155 -5.49 -14.07 -1.03
N MET A 156 -6.21 -14.81 -1.89
CA MET A 156 -7.67 -14.73 -1.96
C MET A 156 -8.34 -14.99 -0.61
N ARG A 157 -7.83 -15.98 0.15
CA ARG A 157 -8.33 -16.26 1.49
C ARG A 157 -8.15 -15.08 2.44
N GLU A 158 -6.97 -14.47 2.46
CA GLU A 158 -6.70 -13.32 3.35
C GLU A 158 -7.45 -12.06 2.90
N ILE A 159 -7.66 -11.87 1.59
CA ILE A 159 -8.57 -10.82 1.06
C ILE A 159 -9.97 -11.01 1.64
N ASN A 160 -10.53 -12.22 1.53
CA ASN A 160 -11.88 -12.50 2.05
C ASN A 160 -11.95 -12.32 3.58
N PHE A 161 -10.95 -12.78 4.32
CA PHE A 161 -10.92 -12.58 5.77
C PHE A 161 -10.83 -11.12 6.19
N LEU A 162 -10.01 -10.30 5.51
CA LEU A 162 -9.97 -8.88 5.81
C LEU A 162 -11.29 -8.19 5.40
N ALA A 163 -11.88 -8.56 4.27
CA ALA A 163 -13.17 -8.04 3.83
C ALA A 163 -14.30 -8.34 4.84
N GLU A 164 -14.34 -9.54 5.43
CA GLU A 164 -15.31 -9.91 6.47
C GLU A 164 -15.12 -9.12 7.78
N LEU A 165 -13.88 -8.73 8.08
CA LEU A 165 -13.57 -7.95 9.28
C LEU A 165 -13.85 -6.46 9.11
N LEU A 166 -13.80 -5.96 7.87
CA LEU A 166 -14.17 -4.59 7.55
C LEU A 166 -15.68 -4.44 7.60
N GLU A 167 -16.19 -3.61 8.52
CA GLU A 167 -17.63 -3.32 8.63
C GLU A 167 -18.17 -2.47 7.48
N SER A 168 -17.28 -1.76 6.78
CA SER A 168 -17.60 -0.87 5.65
C SER A 168 -16.59 -1.07 4.49
N PRO A 169 -16.58 -2.24 3.83
CA PRO A 169 -15.65 -2.56 2.74
C PRO A 169 -15.85 -1.65 1.52
N GLU A 170 -17.00 -1.01 1.39
CA GLU A 170 -17.28 0.02 0.39
C GLU A 170 -16.42 1.28 0.54
N LEU A 171 -15.73 1.48 1.66
CA LEU A 171 -14.76 2.56 1.81
C LEU A 171 -13.41 2.24 1.15
N CYS A 172 -13.20 0.99 0.74
CA CYS A 172 -11.95 0.53 0.12
C CYS A 172 -12.08 0.40 -1.41
N LEU A 173 -10.92 0.41 -2.07
CA LEU A 173 -10.79 -0.05 -3.45
C LEU A 173 -11.09 -1.56 -3.49
N GLN A 174 -11.93 -1.95 -4.44
CA GLN A 174 -12.52 -3.30 -4.46
C GLN A 174 -11.74 -4.31 -5.31
N ASN A 175 -10.89 -3.84 -6.23
CA ASN A 175 -10.20 -4.69 -7.21
C ASN A 175 -8.67 -4.60 -7.14
N ILE A 176 -8.13 -3.90 -6.13
CA ILE A 176 -6.70 -3.68 -5.98
C ILE A 176 -6.35 -3.91 -4.52
N PHE A 177 -5.44 -4.85 -4.29
CA PHE A 177 -4.96 -5.19 -2.97
C PHE A 177 -3.43 -5.20 -2.98
N ILE A 178 -2.83 -4.95 -1.83
CA ILE A 178 -1.37 -5.00 -1.68
C ILE A 178 -1.00 -6.15 -0.75
N VAL A 179 -0.11 -7.02 -1.22
CA VAL A 179 0.59 -8.00 -0.38
C VAL A 179 1.93 -7.41 0.01
N ALA A 180 2.13 -7.14 1.29
CA ALA A 180 3.40 -6.64 1.83
C ALA A 180 4.23 -7.79 2.41
N GLY A 181 5.36 -8.10 1.78
CA GLY A 181 6.29 -9.15 2.20
C GLY A 181 7.48 -8.57 2.98
N TYR A 182 7.68 -9.06 4.20
CA TYR A 182 8.77 -8.60 5.09
C TYR A 182 9.98 -9.53 5.10
N THR A 183 9.86 -10.69 4.48
CA THR A 183 10.89 -11.72 4.39
C THR A 183 11.23 -11.99 2.93
N ASN A 184 12.42 -12.54 2.68
CA ASN A 184 12.80 -12.99 1.35
C ASN A 184 11.71 -13.89 0.73
N PRO A 185 11.28 -13.68 -0.53
CA PRO A 185 10.26 -14.49 -1.19
C PRO A 185 10.52 -16.01 -1.16
N ALA A 186 11.79 -16.43 -1.14
CA ALA A 186 12.19 -17.83 -1.09
C ALA A 186 12.18 -18.45 0.33
N ALA A 187 11.85 -17.69 1.37
CA ALA A 187 11.82 -18.19 2.74
C ALA A 187 10.56 -19.03 3.04
N ALA A 188 10.70 -20.05 3.91
CA ALA A 188 9.58 -20.92 4.30
C ALA A 188 8.64 -20.27 5.33
N ASN A 189 9.18 -19.57 6.34
CA ASN A 189 8.40 -18.89 7.37
C ASN A 189 8.28 -17.40 7.03
N ARG A 190 7.42 -17.07 6.08
CA ARG A 190 7.21 -15.67 5.67
C ARG A 190 6.26 -14.94 6.61
N HIS A 191 6.59 -13.68 6.87
CA HIS A 191 5.69 -12.73 7.50
C HIS A 191 5.17 -11.79 6.42
N ASN A 192 3.85 -11.75 6.27
CA ASN A 192 3.19 -10.96 5.25
C ASN A 192 2.03 -10.16 5.84
N GLU A 193 1.61 -9.13 5.13
CA GLU A 193 0.35 -8.45 5.38
C GLU A 193 -0.45 -8.35 4.07
N ILE A 194 -1.77 -8.39 4.19
CA ILE A 194 -2.69 -8.00 3.12
C ILE A 194 -3.24 -6.62 3.45
N TRP A 195 -3.24 -5.74 2.46
CA TRP A 195 -3.62 -4.33 2.60
C TRP A 195 -4.78 -4.00 1.67
N PHE A 196 -5.79 -3.35 2.23
CA PHE A 196 -6.89 -2.74 1.50
C PHE A 196 -6.64 -1.23 1.46
N LEU A 197 -6.70 -0.64 0.27
CA LEU A 197 -6.50 0.79 0.07
C LEU A 197 -7.84 1.50 0.27
N GLN A 198 -7.91 2.48 1.17
CA GLN A 198 -9.07 3.36 1.26
C GLN A 198 -9.23 4.16 -0.02
N ARG A 199 -10.47 4.36 -0.48
CA ARG A 199 -10.73 5.25 -1.61
C ARG A 199 -10.36 6.69 -1.25
N PRO A 200 -9.76 7.45 -2.18
CA PRO A 200 -9.57 8.89 -2.02
C PRO A 200 -10.90 9.64 -1.84
#